data_AF-A0A3D5HQY1-F1
#
_entry.id   AF-A0A3D5HQY1-F1
#
_cell.length_a   1.000
_cell.length_b   1.000
_cell.length_c   1.000
_cell.angle_alpha   90.00
_cell.angle_beta   90.00
_cell.angle_gamma   90.00
#
_symmetry.space_group_name_H-M   'P 1'
#
loop_
_entity.id
_entity.type
_entity.pdbx_description
1 polymer ?
#
loop_
_entity_poly.entity_id
_entity_poly.type
_entity_poly.pdbx_seq_one_letter_code
_entity_poly.pdbx_strand_id
1 'polypeptide(L)'
;SKVRIKYLTRDGSQHTVYKTVGSGSSFGANELQISAGLNDATEVLSIEVRWANGNIEYINYGPTPIEKLVVITEGVSSPEVKPVIPQLLIESAHHH
;
A
#
# COMPACT_ATOMS: atom_id res chain seq x y z
N SER A 1 5.72 -11.11 2.54
CA SER A 1 4.49 -11.10 1.74
C SER A 1 4.73 -10.48 0.38
N LYS A 2 3.99 -10.89 -0.65
CA LYS A 2 3.96 -10.27 -1.98
C LYS A 2 2.64 -9.54 -2.14
N VAL A 3 2.69 -8.30 -2.59
CA VAL A 3 1.53 -7.44 -2.80
C VAL A 3 1.44 -7.12 -4.28
N ARG A 4 0.23 -7.21 -4.85
CA ARG A 4 -0.06 -6.68 -6.18
C ARG A 4 -1.22 -5.71 -6.11
N ILE A 5 -1.07 -4.58 -6.78
CA ILE A 5 -2.08 -3.52 -6.83
C ILE A 5 -2.46 -3.33 -8.29
N LYS A 6 -3.75 -3.49 -8.60
CA LYS A 6 -4.32 -3.21 -9.91
C LYS A 6 -4.97 -1.84 -9.87
N TYR A 7 -4.71 -1.01 -10.86
CA TYR A 7 -5.22 0.35 -10.93
C TYR A 7 -5.54 0.76 -12.37
N LEU A 8 -6.45 1.71 -12.50
CA LEU A 8 -6.82 2.36 -13.75
C LEU A 8 -6.09 3.70 -13.84
N THR A 9 -5.56 4.04 -15.00
CA THR A 9 -4.98 5.35 -15.30
C THR A 9 -5.96 6.25 -16.04
N ARG A 10 -5.66 7.55 -16.10
CA ARG A 10 -6.50 8.56 -16.73
C ARG A 10 -6.84 8.30 -18.20
N ASP A 11 -5.99 7.59 -18.93
CA ASP A 11 -6.20 7.17 -20.31
C ASP A 11 -7.12 5.94 -20.45
N GLY A 12 -7.57 5.37 -19.33
CA GLY A 12 -8.38 4.16 -19.28
C GLY A 12 -7.57 2.86 -19.31
N SER A 13 -6.24 2.94 -19.30
CA SER A 13 -5.38 1.75 -19.27
C SER A 13 -5.37 1.12 -17.88
N GLN A 14 -5.33 -0.23 -17.83
CA GLN A 14 -5.19 -0.96 -16.57
C GLN A 14 -3.73 -1.39 -16.37
N HIS A 15 -3.20 -1.08 -15.19
CA HIS A 15 -1.84 -1.41 -14.80
C HIS A 15 -1.81 -2.28 -13.55
N THR A 16 -0.70 -2.98 -13.35
CA THR A 16 -0.45 -3.77 -12.12
C THR A 16 0.96 -3.48 -11.62
N VAL A 17 1.08 -3.10 -10.35
CA VAL A 17 2.37 -2.96 -9.66
C VAL A 17 2.54 -4.09 -8.65
N TYR A 18 3.75 -4.64 -8.58
CA TYR A 18 4.12 -5.70 -7.65
C TYR A 18 5.12 -5.15 -6.63
N LYS A 19 4.91 -5.49 -5.36
CA LYS A 19 5.77 -5.09 -4.24
C LYS A 19 6.00 -6.29 -3.33
N THR A 20 7.16 -6.35 -2.71
CA THR A 20 7.49 -7.39 -1.73
C THR A 20 7.69 -6.71 -0.38
N VAL A 21 6.94 -7.16 0.63
CA VAL A 21 7.05 -6.73 2.03
C VAL A 21 7.76 -7.84 2.80
N GLY A 22 8.84 -7.54 3.49
CA GLY A 22 9.59 -8.55 4.25
C GLY A 22 10.33 -7.95 5.42
N SER A 23 10.69 -8.80 6.38
CA SER A 23 11.33 -8.42 7.64
C SER A 23 12.86 -8.64 7.66
N GLY A 24 13.56 -8.54 6.52
CA GLY A 24 15.04 -8.68 6.49
C GLY A 24 15.67 -7.83 5.37
N SER A 25 16.84 -7.19 5.53
CA SER A 25 17.86 -7.25 6.60
C SER A 25 18.76 -5.98 6.65
N SER A 26 19.25 -5.67 7.85
CA SER A 26 20.58 -5.12 8.20
C SER A 26 20.96 -3.63 8.06
N PHE A 27 20.16 -2.76 7.42
CA PHE A 27 20.40 -1.31 7.52
C PHE A 27 19.07 -0.53 7.61
N GLY A 28 18.33 -0.70 8.72
CA GLY A 28 17.35 0.29 9.18
C GLY A 28 16.00 0.41 8.46
N ALA A 29 15.50 -0.60 7.74
CA ALA A 29 14.20 -0.51 7.05
C ALA A 29 13.24 -1.60 7.51
N ASN A 30 12.19 -1.22 8.23
CA ASN A 30 11.05 -2.07 8.57
C ASN A 30 9.88 -1.68 7.66
N GLU A 31 9.83 -2.21 6.43
CA GLU A 31 8.91 -1.74 5.38
C GLU A 31 7.55 -2.48 5.43
N LEU A 32 6.90 -2.52 6.59
CA LEU A 32 5.49 -2.91 6.68
C LEU A 32 4.56 -1.88 6.00
N GLN A 33 5.09 -0.69 5.71
CA GLN A 33 4.46 0.36 4.93
C GLN A 33 5.02 0.38 3.51
N ILE A 34 4.13 0.28 2.52
CA ILE A 34 4.49 0.39 1.10
C ILE A 34 3.99 1.73 0.59
N SER A 35 4.88 2.52 0.00
CA SER A 35 4.50 3.57 -0.94
C SER A 35 4.58 3.01 -2.38
N ALA A 36 3.46 3.08 -3.10
CA ALA A 36 3.40 2.77 -4.51
C ALA A 36 3.05 4.06 -5.26
N GLY A 37 3.99 4.59 -6.04
CA GLY A 37 3.68 5.65 -7.01
C GLY A 37 2.81 5.02 -8.11
N LEU A 38 1.54 5.42 -8.18
CA LEU A 38 0.58 4.88 -9.14
C LEU A 38 0.44 5.75 -10.41
N ASN A 39 1.40 6.67 -10.66
CA ASN A 39 1.35 7.65 -11.77
C ASN A 39 0.01 8.41 -11.80
N ASP A 40 -0.61 8.54 -12.99
CA ASP A 40 -1.92 9.17 -13.20
C ASP A 40 -3.10 8.22 -12.87
N ALA A 41 -2.98 7.45 -11.78
CA ALA A 41 -4.02 6.55 -11.36
C ALA A 41 -5.28 7.32 -10.94
N THR A 42 -6.42 6.91 -11.49
CA THR A 42 -7.74 7.44 -11.15
C THR A 42 -8.47 6.53 -10.16
N GLU A 43 -8.17 5.23 -10.17
CA GLU A 43 -8.86 4.23 -9.35
C GLU A 43 -7.94 3.06 -9.01
N VAL A 44 -7.98 2.56 -7.76
CA VAL A 44 -7.40 1.26 -7.39
C VAL A 44 -8.51 0.22 -7.47
N LEU A 45 -8.37 -0.70 -8.42
CA LEU A 45 -9.34 -1.76 -8.71
C LEU A 45 -9.24 -2.91 -7.70
N SER A 46 -8.01 -3.26 -7.31
CA SER A 46 -7.80 -4.24 -6.25
C SER A 46 -6.43 -4.11 -5.59
N ILE A 47 -6.39 -4.41 -4.29
CA ILE A 47 -5.17 -4.72 -3.55
C ILE A 47 -5.22 -6.20 -3.19
N GLU A 48 -4.17 -6.94 -3.57
CA GLU A 48 -4.13 -8.37 -3.33
C GLU A 48 -2.81 -8.76 -2.66
N VAL A 49 -2.91 -9.52 -1.57
CA VAL A 49 -1.76 -9.90 -0.72
C VAL A 49 -1.61 -11.40 -0.69
N ARG A 50 -0.41 -11.87 -1.04
CA ARG A 50 0.07 -13.21 -0.74
C ARG A 50 0.96 -13.13 0.50
N TRP A 51 0.44 -13.64 1.63
CA TRP A 51 1.13 -13.62 2.91
C TRP A 51 2.35 -14.55 2.92
N ALA A 52 3.37 -14.20 3.71
CA ALA A 52 4.56 -15.06 3.90
C ALA A 52 4.34 -16.11 4.99
N ASN A 53 3.13 -16.67 5.09
CA ASN A 53 2.71 -17.67 6.08
C ASN A 53 2.74 -19.10 5.52
N GLY A 54 3.36 -19.30 4.35
CA GLY A 54 3.38 -20.57 3.63
C GLY A 54 2.24 -20.75 2.61
N ASN A 55 1.21 -19.90 2.64
CA ASN A 55 0.17 -19.89 1.61
C ASN A 55 0.69 -19.28 0.29
N ILE A 56 0.28 -19.86 -0.84
CA ILE A 56 0.64 -19.40 -2.18
C ILE A 56 -0.42 -18.53 -2.85
N GLU A 57 -1.62 -18.47 -2.28
CA GLU A 57 -2.77 -17.74 -2.81
C GLU A 57 -2.69 -16.23 -2.52
N TYR A 58 -3.29 -15.45 -3.40
CA TYR A 58 -3.51 -14.02 -3.21
C TYR A 58 -4.91 -13.81 -2.63
N ILE A 59 -4.99 -13.14 -1.48
CA ILE A 59 -6.25 -12.67 -0.92
C ILE A 59 -6.55 -11.30 -1.53
N ASN A 60 -7.74 -11.15 -2.14
CA ASN A 60 -8.19 -9.91 -2.75
C ASN A 60 -9.02 -9.10 -1.75
N TYR A 61 -8.61 -7.86 -1.49
CA TYR A 61 -9.24 -6.93 -0.56
C TYR A 61 -10.18 -5.93 -1.24
N GLY A 62 -10.41 -6.07 -2.55
CA GLY A 62 -11.31 -5.24 -3.32
C GLY A 62 -10.75 -3.87 -3.71
N PRO A 63 -11.57 -3.03 -4.36
CA PRO A 63 -11.19 -1.68 -4.73
C PRO A 63 -10.98 -0.82 -3.48
N THR A 64 -10.12 0.19 -3.60
CA THR A 64 -9.82 1.09 -2.47
C THR A 64 -9.62 2.51 -2.98
N PRO A 65 -9.95 3.55 -2.18
CA PRO A 65 -9.73 4.91 -2.64
C PRO A 65 -8.23 5.21 -2.85
N ILE A 66 -7.92 5.97 -3.90
CA ILE A 66 -6.60 6.57 -4.10
C ILE A 66 -6.31 7.58 -2.97
N GLU A 67 -5.03 7.88 -2.74
CA GLU A 67 -4.58 8.88 -1.75
C GLU A 67 -5.04 8.61 -0.31
N LYS A 68 -5.24 7.34 0.04
CA LYS A 68 -5.56 6.89 1.41
C LYS A 68 -4.49 5.96 1.95
N LEU A 69 -4.37 5.94 3.28
CA LEU A 69 -3.61 4.91 3.97
C LEU A 69 -4.51 3.69 4.12
N VAL A 70 -4.12 2.58 3.49
CA VAL A 70 -4.86 1.31 3.56
C VAL A 70 -4.09 0.37 4.48
N VAL A 71 -4.74 -0.04 5.58
CA VAL A 71 -4.17 -0.99 6.53
C VAL A 71 -4.81 -2.35 6.27
N ILE A 72 -3.96 -3.32 5.90
CA ILE A 72 -4.37 -4.69 5.64
C ILE A 72 -3.73 -5.58 6.70
N THR A 73 -4.56 -6.33 7.41
CA THR A 73 -4.13 -7.25 8.47
C THR A 73 -4.39 -8.69 8.04
N GLU A 74 -3.40 -9.55 8.25
CA GLU A 74 -3.53 -10.98 7.96
C GLU A 74 -4.68 -11.61 8.76
N GLY A 75 -5.48 -12.45 8.11
CA GLY A 75 -6.65 -13.08 8.73
C GLY A 75 -7.88 -12.18 8.87
N VAL A 76 -7.75 -10.88 8.61
CA VAL A 76 -8.88 -9.94 8.53
C VAL A 76 -9.27 -9.80 7.07
N SER A 77 -10.56 -9.94 6.74
CA SER A 77 -11.06 -9.89 5.36
C SER A 77 -11.37 -8.48 4.85
N SER A 78 -11.59 -7.53 5.76
CA SER A 78 -11.91 -6.14 5.42
C SER A 78 -10.73 -5.22 5.73
N PRO A 79 -10.20 -4.47 4.75
CA PRO A 79 -9.12 -3.52 4.98
C PRO A 79 -9.64 -2.27 5.70
N GLU A 80 -8.81 -1.67 6.55
CA GLU A 80 -9.12 -0.41 7.21
C GLU A 80 -8.57 0.76 6.37
N VAL A 81 -9.43 1.73 6.03
CA VAL A 81 -9.05 2.92 5.25
C VAL A 81 -8.92 4.12 6.19
N LYS A 82 -7.70 4.66 6.29
CA LYS A 82 -7.38 5.84 7.09
C LYS A 82 -7.11 7.05 6.20
N PRO A 83 -7.44 8.27 6.66
CA PRO A 83 -6.97 9.47 5.99
C PRO A 83 -5.43 9.50 6.03
N VAL A 84 -4.79 9.90 4.93
CA VAL A 84 -3.39 10.31 4.98
C VAL A 84 -3.37 11.63 5.74
N ILE A 85 -2.86 11.63 6.97
CA ILE A 85 -2.64 12.85 7.75
C ILE A 85 -1.26 13.37 7.31
N PRO A 86 -1.15 14.52 6.62
CA PRO A 86 0.13 15.07 6.18
C PRO A 86 1.03 15.58 7.32
N GLN A 87 0.61 15.39 8.58
CA GLN A 87 1.17 16.09 9.73
C GLN A 87 2.36 15.34 10.33
N LEU A 88 3.46 15.33 9.56
CA LEU A 88 4.81 15.38 10.13
C LEU A 88 5.76 16.16 9.19
N LEU A 89 5.31 17.33 8.74
CA LEU A 89 6.17 18.35 8.19
C LEU A 89 5.69 19.69 8.76
N ILE A 90 6.28 20.08 9.90
CA ILE A 90 6.34 21.40 10.58
C ILE A 90 6.37 21.12 12.08
N GLU A 91 7.58 20.98 12.64
CA GLU A 91 8.03 21.76 13.81
C GLU A 91 9.53 21.51 14.04
N SER A 92 10.33 22.18 13.21
CA SER A 92 11.67 22.65 13.60
C SER A 92 11.95 23.90 12.77
N ALA A 93 11.04 24.86 12.89
CA ALA A 93 11.27 26.22 12.45
C ALA A 93 11.33 27.10 13.72
N HIS A 94 12.49 27.71 13.93
CA HIS A 94 12.76 28.80 14.87
C HIS A 94 12.69 28.48 16.37
N HIS A 95 13.80 27.97 16.91
CA HIS A 95 14.25 28.47 18.20
C HIS A 95 14.94 29.82 17.95
N HIS A 96 14.29 30.88 18.42
CA HIS A 96 14.83 32.24 18.53
C HIS A 96 15.67 32.36 19.81
#